data_AF-A0A6C0HGL6-F1
#
_entry.id   AF-A0A6C0HGL6-F1
#
_cell.length_a   1.000
_cell.length_b   1.000
_cell.length_c   1.000
_cell.angle_alpha   90.00
_cell.angle_beta   90.00
_cell.angle_gamma   90.00
#
_symmetry.space_group_name_H-M   'P 1'
#
loop_
_entity.id
_entity.type
_entity.pdbx_description
1 polymer ?
#
loop_
_entity_poly.entity_id
_entity_poly.type
_entity_poly.pdbx_seq_one_letter_code
_entity_poly.pdbx_strand_id
1 'polypeptide(L)'
;MLYTLFSTIIQLTGITYFVNLFGDTYFPDKTNRIRSYLMWQGFKMVALIEIQAKHFFIKGKALLDNYFQVQDATEEDVQFIHNGMVVKSCKSCDFSFSQDQFLKNEVFPKYDFILLYVKMPAVNKYNYNVIRFPDVNSFIYSYTSNSEEYIPSPIKFLGMKIKINNNTNTNTNGVDINFGKSNFIMNGNVLFDRPFVTFYLNKFHGIALNEHEDYEITFIGPDMDVVSITDAHYIELAENKYQIRFVHT
;
A
#
# COMPACT_ATOMS: atom_id res chain seq x y z
N MET A 1 -28.20 -12.25 -1.10
CA MET A 1 -28.89 -11.81 0.14
C MET A 1 -29.89 -10.68 -0.11
N LEU A 2 -29.55 -9.62 -0.86
CA LEU A 2 -30.54 -8.57 -1.24
C LEU A 2 -31.74 -9.13 -2.03
N TYR A 3 -31.48 -10.05 -2.97
CA TYR A 3 -32.50 -10.67 -3.81
C TYR A 3 -33.56 -11.45 -3.00
N THR A 4 -33.12 -12.20 -1.99
CA THR A 4 -34.02 -12.94 -1.09
C THR A 4 -34.89 -11.99 -0.28
N LEU A 5 -34.32 -10.88 0.19
CA LEU A 5 -35.05 -9.88 0.97
C LEU A 5 -36.12 -9.16 0.12
N PHE A 6 -35.77 -8.81 -1.12
CA PHE A 6 -36.70 -8.18 -2.07
C PHE A 6 -37.85 -9.11 -2.46
N SER A 7 -37.57 -10.40 -2.68
CA SER A 7 -38.58 -11.43 -2.95
C SER A 7 -39.57 -11.58 -1.78
N THR A 8 -39.08 -11.58 -0.54
CA THR A 8 -39.93 -11.69 0.67
C THR A 8 -40.81 -10.46 0.87
N ILE A 9 -40.32 -9.24 0.57
CA ILE A 9 -41.12 -8.00 0.61
C ILE A 9 -42.29 -8.08 -0.37
N ILE A 10 -42.03 -8.50 -1.61
CA ILE A 10 -43.06 -8.63 -2.65
C ILE A 10 -44.14 -9.64 -2.23
N GLN A 11 -43.73 -10.80 -1.70
CA GLN A 11 -44.67 -11.83 -1.21
C GLN A 11 -45.54 -11.33 -0.04
N LEU A 12 -44.95 -10.66 0.95
CA LEU A 12 -45.69 -10.12 2.10
C LEU A 12 -46.68 -9.02 1.67
N THR A 13 -46.29 -8.18 0.72
CA THR A 13 -47.16 -7.12 0.18
C THR A 13 -48.34 -7.70 -0.59
N GLY A 14 -48.09 -8.71 -1.42
CA GLY A 14 -49.14 -9.43 -2.15
C GLY A 14 -50.13 -10.16 -1.24
N ILE A 15 -49.63 -10.83 -0.18
CA ILE A 15 -50.48 -11.49 0.82
C ILE A 15 -51.31 -10.47 1.60
N THR A 16 -50.71 -9.35 1.99
CA THR A 16 -51.43 -8.28 2.72
C THR A 16 -52.54 -7.67 1.87
N TYR A 17 -52.28 -7.43 0.58
CA TYR A 17 -53.28 -6.96 -0.37
C TYR A 17 -54.43 -7.95 -0.54
N PHE A 18 -54.12 -9.24 -0.70
CA PHE A 18 -55.13 -10.30 -0.80
C PHE A 18 -56.00 -10.42 0.47
N VAL A 19 -55.38 -10.35 1.64
CA VAL A 19 -56.08 -10.40 2.94
C VAL A 19 -57.01 -9.20 3.11
N ASN A 20 -56.59 -7.99 2.70
CA ASN A 20 -57.45 -6.80 2.79
C ASN A 20 -58.59 -6.81 1.76
N LEU A 21 -58.37 -7.36 0.57
CA LEU A 21 -59.39 -7.37 -0.49
C LEU A 21 -60.44 -8.47 -0.31
N PHE A 22 -60.00 -9.68 0.10
CA PHE A 22 -60.86 -10.85 0.20
C PHE A 22 -61.11 -11.31 1.65
N GLY A 23 -60.12 -11.22 2.53
CA GLY A 23 -60.24 -11.70 3.91
C GLY A 23 -61.27 -10.94 4.73
N ASP A 24 -61.32 -9.62 4.57
CA ASP A 24 -62.30 -8.76 5.26
C ASP A 24 -63.74 -9.01 4.80
N THR A 25 -63.92 -9.28 3.50
CA THR A 25 -65.23 -9.44 2.87
C THR A 25 -65.86 -10.79 3.21
N TYR A 26 -65.06 -11.85 3.29
CA TYR A 26 -65.57 -13.22 3.42
C TYR A 26 -65.33 -13.86 4.79
N PHE A 27 -64.32 -13.44 5.56
CA PHE A 27 -63.94 -14.08 6.83
C PHE A 27 -63.43 -13.10 7.91
N PRO A 28 -64.22 -12.08 8.29
CA PRO A 28 -63.76 -10.96 9.14
C PRO A 28 -63.17 -11.39 10.49
N ASP A 29 -63.75 -12.40 11.15
CA ASP A 29 -63.28 -12.86 12.48
C ASP A 29 -61.94 -13.62 12.43
N LYS A 30 -61.60 -14.23 11.28
CA LYS A 30 -60.33 -14.97 11.09
C LYS A 30 -59.20 -14.06 10.59
N THR A 31 -59.53 -12.90 10.04
CA THR A 31 -58.59 -11.96 9.42
C THR A 31 -57.73 -11.21 10.44
N ASN A 32 -58.22 -10.98 11.65
CA ASN A 32 -57.48 -10.29 12.70
C ASN A 32 -56.20 -11.01 13.14
N ARG A 33 -56.23 -12.34 13.29
CA ARG A 33 -55.03 -13.13 13.65
C ARG A 33 -53.97 -13.11 12.54
N ILE A 34 -54.41 -13.16 11.28
CA ILE A 34 -53.53 -13.10 10.11
C ILE A 34 -52.88 -11.71 9.99
N ARG A 35 -53.64 -10.64 10.25
CA ARG A 35 -53.11 -9.26 10.30
C ARG A 35 -52.04 -9.08 11.36
N SER A 36 -52.29 -9.52 12.59
CA SER A 36 -51.29 -9.42 13.67
C SER A 36 -50.01 -10.19 13.33
N TYR A 37 -50.13 -11.37 12.71
CA TYR A 37 -48.97 -12.13 12.23
C TYR A 37 -48.20 -11.41 11.13
N LEU A 38 -48.88 -10.88 10.11
CA LEU A 38 -48.25 -10.14 9.02
C LEU A 38 -47.57 -8.84 9.51
N MET A 39 -48.20 -8.14 10.45
CA MET A 39 -47.63 -6.94 11.07
C MET A 39 -46.35 -7.27 11.84
N TRP A 40 -46.32 -8.37 12.59
CA TRP A 40 -45.13 -8.85 13.30
C TRP A 40 -43.98 -9.25 12.36
N GLN A 41 -44.30 -9.90 11.24
CA GLN A 41 -43.31 -10.22 10.20
C GLN A 41 -42.77 -8.95 9.52
N GLY A 42 -43.63 -7.95 9.30
CA GLY A 42 -43.23 -6.62 8.84
C GLY A 42 -42.24 -5.94 9.77
N PHE A 43 -42.50 -5.93 11.09
CA PHE A 43 -41.59 -5.38 12.09
C PHE A 43 -40.22 -6.09 12.09
N LYS A 44 -40.20 -7.42 12.01
CA LYS A 44 -38.95 -8.19 11.92
C LYS A 44 -38.14 -7.83 10.67
N MET A 45 -38.80 -7.67 9.53
CA MET A 45 -38.15 -7.27 8.27
C MET A 45 -37.56 -5.86 8.36
N VAL A 46 -38.30 -4.90 8.93
CA VAL A 46 -37.79 -3.53 9.14
C VAL A 46 -36.56 -3.52 10.06
N ALA A 47 -36.58 -4.28 11.16
CA ALA A 47 -35.43 -4.40 12.05
C ALA A 47 -34.21 -5.05 11.37
N LEU A 48 -34.44 -6.08 10.54
CA LEU A 48 -33.38 -6.72 9.74
C LEU A 48 -32.79 -5.76 8.70
N ILE A 49 -33.62 -4.96 8.04
CA ILE A 49 -33.18 -3.92 7.10
C ILE A 49 -32.36 -2.85 7.84
N GLU A 50 -32.80 -2.41 9.01
CA GLU A 50 -32.09 -1.40 9.80
C GLU A 50 -30.71 -1.91 10.26
N ILE A 51 -30.64 -3.17 10.73
CA ILE A 51 -29.36 -3.81 11.10
C ILE A 51 -28.45 -3.94 9.89
N GLN A 52 -28.97 -4.37 8.74
CA GLN A 52 -28.18 -4.49 7.51
C GLN A 52 -27.73 -3.13 6.99
N ALA A 53 -28.59 -2.12 7.03
CA ALA A 53 -28.27 -0.75 6.66
C ALA A 53 -27.21 -0.16 7.60
N LYS A 54 -27.31 -0.40 8.91
CA LYS A 54 -26.25 -0.02 9.87
C LYS A 54 -24.94 -0.74 9.60
N HIS A 55 -24.95 -2.04 9.32
CA HIS A 55 -23.74 -2.79 8.95
C HIS A 55 -23.14 -2.29 7.63
N PHE A 56 -23.97 -2.02 6.63
CA PHE A 56 -23.53 -1.46 5.35
C PHE A 56 -23.00 -0.04 5.53
N PHE A 57 -23.63 0.77 6.37
CA PHE A 57 -23.18 2.11 6.71
C PHE A 57 -21.88 2.09 7.50
N ILE A 58 -21.69 1.17 8.46
CA ILE A 58 -20.44 1.02 9.21
C ILE A 58 -19.31 0.55 8.28
N LYS A 59 -19.56 -0.45 7.42
CA LYS A 59 -18.56 -0.90 6.43
C LYS A 59 -18.26 0.16 5.38
N GLY A 60 -19.29 0.84 4.89
CA GLY A 60 -19.18 1.95 3.95
C GLY A 60 -18.46 3.14 4.57
N LYS A 61 -18.75 3.48 5.83
CA LYS A 61 -18.05 4.52 6.58
C LYS A 61 -16.60 4.13 6.83
N ALA A 62 -16.27 2.89 7.19
CA ALA A 62 -14.87 2.46 7.32
C ALA A 62 -14.12 2.53 5.98
N LEU A 63 -14.77 2.18 4.87
CA LEU A 63 -14.22 2.34 3.52
C LEU A 63 -14.06 3.82 3.13
N LEU A 64 -15.05 4.65 3.42
CA LEU A 64 -15.02 6.09 3.14
C LEU A 64 -14.05 6.83 4.06
N ASP A 65 -13.92 6.46 5.33
CA ASP A 65 -12.94 7.01 6.25
C ASP A 65 -11.52 6.61 5.80
N ASN A 66 -11.32 5.38 5.29
CA ASN A 66 -10.07 5.02 4.59
C ASN A 66 -9.86 5.81 3.29
N TYR A 67 -10.93 6.16 2.57
CA TYR A 67 -10.84 6.90 1.31
C TYR A 67 -10.64 8.42 1.50
N PHE A 68 -11.17 8.97 2.60
CA PHE A 68 -11.16 10.41 2.93
C PHE A 68 -10.08 10.78 3.96
N GLN A 69 -9.51 9.84 4.72
CA GLN A 69 -8.23 10.09 5.42
C GLN A 69 -7.04 10.19 4.46
N VAL A 70 -7.23 9.86 3.17
CA VAL A 70 -6.25 10.05 2.09
C VAL A 70 -6.27 11.49 1.53
N GLN A 71 -7.15 12.37 2.01
CA GLN A 71 -7.26 13.76 1.54
C GLN A 71 -6.23 14.76 2.08
N ASP A 72 -5.12 14.30 2.70
CA ASP A 72 -3.88 15.10 2.78
C ASP A 72 -3.03 14.85 1.51
N ALA A 73 -3.64 15.14 0.36
CA ALA A 73 -3.12 14.94 -0.98
C ALA A 73 -2.19 16.08 -1.43
N THR A 74 -1.19 16.43 -0.61
CA THR A 74 -0.22 17.49 -0.94
C THR A 74 1.21 17.01 -1.17
N GLU A 75 1.52 15.74 -0.92
CA GLU A 75 2.88 15.22 -1.12
C GLU A 75 2.94 14.27 -2.32
N GLU A 76 3.91 14.51 -3.20
CA GLU A 76 4.30 13.59 -4.28
C GLU A 76 4.83 12.30 -3.63
N ASP A 77 4.19 11.17 -3.93
CA ASP A 77 4.49 9.87 -3.34
C ASP A 77 5.26 8.95 -4.30
N VAL A 78 5.49 9.36 -5.55
CA VAL A 78 6.32 8.64 -6.53
C VAL A 78 7.51 9.51 -6.96
N GLN A 79 8.72 8.94 -6.92
CA GLN A 79 9.97 9.61 -7.32
C GLN A 79 10.78 8.75 -8.29
N PHE A 80 11.19 9.33 -9.41
CA PHE A 80 12.12 8.74 -10.38
C PHE A 80 13.53 9.21 -10.07
N ILE A 81 14.47 8.28 -9.90
CA ILE A 81 15.83 8.58 -9.50
C ILE A 81 16.79 8.27 -10.65
N HIS A 82 17.72 9.18 -10.93
CA HIS A 82 18.82 8.96 -11.87
C HIS A 82 20.10 9.62 -11.36
N ASN A 83 21.23 8.91 -11.42
CA ASN A 83 22.54 9.39 -10.97
C ASN A 83 22.49 10.00 -9.56
N GLY A 84 21.74 9.38 -8.65
CA GLY A 84 21.57 9.86 -7.28
C GLY A 84 20.71 11.11 -7.10
N MET A 85 19.97 11.55 -8.14
CA MET A 85 19.09 12.71 -8.08
C MET A 85 17.64 12.34 -8.41
N VAL A 86 16.68 13.06 -7.82
CA VAL A 86 15.27 12.96 -8.21
C VAL A 86 15.10 13.72 -9.53
N VAL A 87 14.77 13.01 -10.61
CA VAL A 87 14.58 13.61 -11.95
C VAL A 87 13.11 13.92 -12.25
N LYS A 88 12.18 13.23 -11.57
CA LYS A 88 10.74 13.48 -11.67
C LYS A 88 10.07 13.04 -10.38
N SER A 89 9.07 13.79 -9.95
CA SER A 89 8.18 13.43 -8.87
C SER A 89 6.74 13.60 -9.32
N CYS A 90 5.83 12.78 -8.81
CA CYS A 90 4.42 12.83 -9.17
C CYS A 90 3.58 12.08 -8.12
N LYS A 91 2.24 12.14 -8.27
CA LYS A 91 1.34 11.37 -7.41
C LYS A 91 1.03 10.02 -8.06
N SER A 92 0.93 8.98 -7.24
CA SER A 92 0.59 7.62 -7.65
C SER A 92 -0.78 7.56 -8.33
N CYS A 93 -1.73 8.40 -7.91
CA CYS A 93 -3.03 8.53 -8.56
C CYS A 93 -2.95 8.99 -10.02
N ASP A 94 -1.91 9.74 -10.41
CA ASP A 94 -1.76 10.25 -11.78
C ASP A 94 -1.47 9.11 -12.78
N PHE A 95 -0.96 7.97 -12.30
CA PHE A 95 -0.73 6.78 -13.12
C PHE A 95 -2.01 5.98 -13.39
N SER A 96 -2.95 5.99 -12.44
CA SER A 96 -4.15 5.15 -12.49
C SER A 96 -5.11 5.51 -13.63
N PHE A 97 -5.08 6.76 -14.09
CA PHE A 97 -6.00 7.26 -15.12
C PHE A 97 -5.46 7.17 -16.54
N SER A 98 -4.18 6.84 -16.72
CA SER A 98 -3.50 7.17 -17.95
C SER A 98 -2.40 6.20 -18.38
N GLN A 99 -2.46 4.92 -18.01
CA GLN A 99 -1.46 3.91 -18.42
C GLN A 99 -1.09 4.00 -19.92
N ASP A 100 -2.08 4.20 -20.79
CA ASP A 100 -1.88 4.42 -22.22
C ASP A 100 -1.24 5.77 -22.58
N GLN A 101 -1.57 6.87 -21.88
CA GLN A 101 -0.97 8.19 -22.16
C GLN A 101 0.43 8.32 -21.54
N PHE A 102 0.66 7.70 -20.39
CA PHE A 102 1.94 7.66 -19.69
C PHE A 102 2.97 6.87 -20.52
N LEU A 103 2.56 5.76 -21.15
CA LEU A 103 3.40 4.98 -22.06
C LEU A 103 3.54 5.58 -23.47
N LYS A 104 2.56 6.36 -23.96
CA LYS A 104 2.56 6.89 -25.34
C LYS A 104 3.03 8.34 -25.48
N ASN A 105 2.86 9.20 -24.47
CA ASN A 105 3.03 10.64 -24.60
C ASN A 105 4.16 11.24 -23.74
N GLU A 106 4.74 10.50 -22.80
CA GLU A 106 5.85 11.00 -22.01
C GLU A 106 7.16 10.34 -22.41
N VAL A 107 8.13 11.17 -22.81
CA VAL A 107 9.54 10.76 -22.81
C VAL A 107 9.91 10.58 -21.34
N PHE A 108 9.97 9.34 -20.90
CA PHE A 108 10.49 9.04 -19.57
C PHE A 108 11.89 9.63 -19.46
N PRO A 109 12.18 10.45 -18.43
CA PRO A 109 13.56 10.80 -18.15
C PRO A 109 14.34 9.52 -17.94
N LYS A 110 15.60 9.48 -18.35
CA LYS A 110 16.48 8.36 -17.98
C LYS A 110 16.46 8.23 -16.46
N TYR A 111 16.23 7.02 -15.95
CA TYR A 111 16.16 6.70 -14.53
C TYR A 111 16.88 5.38 -14.24
N ASP A 112 17.35 5.23 -13.01
CA ASP A 112 17.98 4.02 -12.47
C ASP A 112 16.97 3.18 -11.67
N PHE A 113 16.04 3.85 -10.96
CA PHE A 113 14.96 3.21 -10.22
C PHE A 113 13.84 4.20 -9.86
N ILE A 114 12.71 3.67 -9.37
CA ILE A 114 11.53 4.42 -8.93
C ILE A 114 11.30 4.15 -7.45
N LEU A 115 10.92 5.16 -6.67
CA LEU A 115 10.51 5.04 -5.27
C LEU A 115 9.03 5.37 -5.13
N LEU A 116 8.30 4.55 -4.38
CA LEU A 116 6.93 4.79 -3.94
C LEU A 116 6.89 4.91 -2.41
N TYR A 117 6.34 6.01 -1.91
CA TYR A 117 6.16 6.26 -0.48
C TYR A 117 4.72 5.93 -0.07
N VAL A 118 4.54 4.83 0.64
CA VAL A 118 3.23 4.37 1.10
C VAL A 118 2.97 4.87 2.52
N LYS A 119 2.01 5.79 2.69
CA LYS A 119 1.60 6.29 4.01
C LYS A 119 1.08 5.15 4.88
N MET A 120 1.50 5.13 6.15
CA MET A 120 1.09 4.15 7.15
C MET A 120 0.15 4.80 8.17
N PRO A 121 -0.73 4.02 8.83
CA PRO A 121 -1.54 4.53 9.94
C PRO A 121 -0.64 5.14 11.03
N ALA A 122 -1.09 6.26 11.63
CA ALA A 122 -0.34 7.13 12.55
C ALA A 122 0.18 6.49 13.86
N VAL A 123 0.04 5.18 14.03
CA VAL A 123 0.38 4.43 15.25
C VAL A 123 1.88 4.08 15.32
N ASN A 124 2.67 4.45 14.32
CA ASN A 124 4.07 4.04 14.20
C ASN A 124 5.06 5.21 14.29
N LYS A 125 6.29 4.93 14.74
CA LYS A 125 7.42 5.88 14.74
C LYS A 125 7.68 6.52 13.37
N TYR A 126 7.31 5.82 12.29
CA TYR A 126 7.50 6.26 10.92
C TYR A 126 6.16 6.37 10.20
N ASN A 127 5.99 7.46 9.44
CA ASN A 127 4.74 7.81 8.77
C ASN A 127 4.56 7.11 7.41
N TYR A 128 5.62 6.48 6.89
CA TYR A 128 5.62 5.86 5.57
C TYR A 128 6.49 4.59 5.52
N ASN A 129 6.13 3.71 4.60
CA ASN A 129 7.01 2.69 4.03
C ASN A 129 7.49 3.17 2.66
N VAL A 130 8.64 2.68 2.21
CA VAL A 130 9.13 2.98 0.87
C VAL A 130 9.38 1.70 0.10
N ILE A 131 8.99 1.74 -1.17
CA ILE A 131 9.10 0.63 -2.09
C ILE A 131 9.93 1.09 -3.27
N ARG A 132 10.85 0.25 -3.72
CA ARG A 132 11.72 0.53 -4.85
C ARG A 132 11.33 -0.36 -6.03
N PHE A 133 11.26 0.21 -7.22
CA PHE A 133 11.02 -0.52 -8.46
C PHE A 133 12.19 -0.32 -9.42
N PRO A 134 12.64 -1.37 -10.11
CA PRO A 134 13.70 -1.25 -11.11
C PRO A 134 13.23 -0.54 -12.38
N ASP A 135 11.95 -0.70 -12.74
CA ASP A 135 11.40 -0.17 -13.99
C ASP A 135 9.90 0.17 -13.88
N VAL A 136 9.42 0.94 -14.86
CA VAL A 136 8.02 1.38 -14.95
C VAL A 136 7.04 0.21 -15.09
N ASN A 137 7.39 -0.87 -15.78
CA ASN A 137 6.48 -2.02 -15.92
C ASN A 137 6.31 -2.73 -14.58
N SER A 138 7.40 -2.93 -13.84
CA SER A 138 7.39 -3.48 -12.48
C SER A 138 6.54 -2.61 -11.52
N PHE A 139 6.69 -1.28 -11.62
CA PHE A 139 5.87 -0.32 -10.88
C PHE A 139 4.38 -0.45 -11.24
N ILE A 140 4.03 -0.38 -12.52
CA ILE A 140 2.65 -0.47 -13.00
C ILE A 140 2.00 -1.81 -12.65
N TYR A 141 2.73 -2.92 -12.82
CA TYR A 141 2.23 -4.26 -12.51
C TYR A 141 1.83 -4.37 -11.03
N SER A 142 2.66 -3.86 -10.13
CA SER A 142 2.36 -3.84 -8.69
C SER A 142 1.13 -3.00 -8.35
N TYR A 143 0.91 -1.91 -9.09
CA TYR A 143 -0.19 -0.98 -8.85
C TYR A 143 -1.52 -1.50 -9.43
N THR A 144 -1.49 -2.20 -10.57
CA THR A 144 -2.69 -2.60 -11.34
C THR A 144 -3.24 -3.98 -10.99
N SER A 145 -2.43 -4.89 -10.46
CA SER A 145 -2.80 -6.30 -10.30
C SER A 145 -3.65 -6.62 -9.06
N ASN A 146 -4.43 -5.66 -8.53
CA ASN A 146 -5.36 -5.82 -7.39
C ASN A 146 -4.78 -6.52 -6.14
N SER A 147 -4.51 -5.72 -5.11
CA SER A 147 -4.82 -6.04 -3.69
C SER A 147 -4.01 -7.10 -2.93
N GLU A 148 -2.84 -7.52 -3.39
CA GLU A 148 -1.89 -8.02 -2.39
C GLU A 148 -1.42 -6.80 -1.59
N GLU A 149 -1.97 -6.64 -0.38
CA GLU A 149 -1.42 -5.75 0.66
C GLU A 149 0.10 -5.82 0.55
N TYR A 150 0.80 -4.69 0.36
CA TYR A 150 2.26 -4.70 0.29
C TYR A 150 2.82 -5.43 1.52
N ILE A 151 3.18 -6.72 1.36
CA ILE A 151 3.51 -7.57 2.49
C ILE A 151 4.91 -7.18 2.94
N PRO A 152 5.08 -6.58 4.13
CA PRO A 152 6.38 -6.20 4.61
C PRO A 152 7.27 -7.44 4.73
N SER A 153 8.49 -7.37 4.19
CA SER A 153 9.49 -8.39 4.46
C SER A 153 9.72 -8.48 5.98
N PRO A 154 9.76 -9.69 6.56
CA PRO A 154 10.07 -9.86 7.98
C PRO A 154 11.54 -9.53 8.30
N ILE A 155 12.39 -9.37 7.28
CA ILE A 155 13.83 -9.15 7.41
C ILE A 155 14.09 -7.73 7.91
N LYS A 156 14.85 -7.63 8.99
CA LYS A 156 15.27 -6.37 9.59
C LYS A 156 16.78 -6.32 9.65
N PHE A 157 17.33 -5.21 9.17
CA PHE A 157 18.73 -4.86 9.35
C PHE A 157 18.80 -3.77 10.41
N LEU A 158 19.66 -3.94 11.41
CA LEU A 158 19.79 -3.00 12.52
C LEU A 158 21.10 -2.23 12.45
N GLY A 159 21.09 -0.99 12.93
CA GLY A 159 22.30 -0.18 13.11
C GLY A 159 23.09 0.06 11.82
N MET A 160 22.39 0.20 10.70
CA MET A 160 23.02 0.29 9.39
C MET A 160 23.79 1.59 9.21
N LYS A 161 25.04 1.49 8.74
CA LYS A 161 25.96 2.62 8.56
C LYS A 161 26.69 2.54 7.24
N ILE A 162 26.79 3.66 6.53
CA ILE A 162 27.67 3.83 5.36
C ILE A 162 28.97 4.50 5.80
N LYS A 163 30.10 3.89 5.48
CA LYS A 163 31.42 4.50 5.57
C LYS A 163 31.95 4.73 4.17
N ILE A 164 32.33 5.96 3.87
CA ILE A 164 32.94 6.31 2.58
C ILE A 164 34.45 6.13 2.74
N ASN A 165 35.05 5.29 1.90
CA ASN A 165 36.49 5.04 1.92
C ASN A 165 37.17 6.13 1.09
N ASN A 166 37.38 7.29 1.69
CA ASN A 166 38.11 8.36 1.04
C ASN A 166 39.62 8.21 1.26
N ASN A 167 40.42 8.40 0.21
CA ASN A 167 41.89 8.39 0.27
C ASN A 167 42.45 9.65 0.97
N THR A 168 41.57 10.59 1.31
CA THR A 168 41.86 11.79 2.11
C THR A 168 41.43 11.55 3.55
N ASN A 169 42.31 11.86 4.49
CA ASN A 169 42.26 11.61 5.95
C ASN A 169 41.07 12.21 6.74
N THR A 170 39.88 12.34 6.14
CA THR A 170 38.67 12.65 6.88
C THR A 170 38.01 11.34 7.30
N ASN A 171 38.26 10.93 8.54
CA ASN A 171 37.41 10.00 9.28
C ASN A 171 36.00 10.59 9.34
N THR A 172 35.21 10.43 8.28
CA THR A 172 33.77 10.57 8.37
C THR A 172 33.30 9.37 9.17
N ASN A 173 33.04 9.62 10.46
CA ASN A 173 32.29 8.70 11.30
C ASN A 173 31.08 8.24 10.47
N GLY A 174 30.94 6.92 10.28
CA GLY A 174 29.97 6.35 9.35
C GLY A 174 28.59 6.97 9.50
N VAL A 175 27.94 7.22 8.37
CA VAL A 175 26.64 7.87 8.29
C VAL A 175 25.55 6.83 8.53
N ASP A 176 24.68 7.06 9.51
CA ASP A 176 23.56 6.16 9.80
C ASP A 176 22.56 6.17 8.63
N ILE A 177 22.16 4.96 8.20
CA ILE A 177 20.99 4.78 7.33
C ILE A 177 19.77 4.59 8.22
N ASN A 178 18.86 5.55 8.17
CA ASN A 178 17.54 5.45 8.76
C ASN A 178 16.50 5.75 7.68
N PHE A 179 15.67 4.76 7.33
CA PHE A 179 14.70 4.91 6.25
C PHE A 179 13.42 4.13 6.53
N GLY A 180 12.37 4.85 6.94
CA GLY A 180 11.06 4.27 7.23
C GLY A 180 11.05 3.24 8.36
N LYS A 181 9.94 2.50 8.48
CA LYS A 181 9.69 1.52 9.57
C LYS A 181 10.38 0.18 9.36
N SER A 182 10.46 -0.25 8.11
CA SER A 182 11.02 -1.53 7.68
C SER A 182 11.80 -1.26 6.40
N ASN A 183 12.97 -1.91 6.25
CA ASN A 183 13.74 -1.82 5.03
C ASN A 183 12.85 -2.16 3.82
N PHE A 184 13.06 -1.40 2.74
CA PHE A 184 12.22 -1.30 1.54
C PHE A 184 11.47 -2.59 1.20
N ILE A 185 10.15 -2.53 1.32
CA ILE A 185 9.28 -3.70 1.21
C ILE A 185 9.18 -4.09 -0.26
N MET A 186 9.62 -5.31 -0.59
CA MET A 186 9.07 -6.25 -1.59
C MET A 186 10.11 -7.37 -1.85
N ASN A 187 9.62 -8.57 -2.18
CA ASN A 187 10.45 -9.66 -2.69
C ASN A 187 10.99 -9.27 -4.07
N GLY A 188 12.28 -9.53 -4.31
CA GLY A 188 12.99 -9.11 -5.52
C GLY A 188 13.52 -7.67 -5.45
N ASN A 189 13.38 -6.98 -4.31
CA ASN A 189 14.00 -5.66 -4.16
C ASN A 189 15.52 -5.77 -4.04
N VAL A 190 16.18 -4.94 -4.84
CA VAL A 190 17.61 -4.64 -4.73
C VAL A 190 17.79 -3.47 -3.77
N LEU A 191 18.53 -3.70 -2.69
CA LEU A 191 18.89 -2.70 -1.69
C LEU A 191 20.38 -2.42 -1.75
N PHE A 192 20.73 -1.17 -1.45
CA PHE A 192 22.11 -0.75 -1.19
C PHE A 192 23.08 -0.96 -2.36
N ASP A 193 22.57 -0.99 -3.60
CA ASP A 193 23.41 -0.84 -4.77
C ASP A 193 23.89 0.61 -4.93
N ARG A 194 24.89 0.83 -5.78
CA ARG A 194 25.51 2.15 -5.97
C ARG A 194 24.50 3.27 -6.30
N PRO A 195 23.55 3.10 -7.25
CA PRO A 195 22.56 4.15 -7.53
C PRO A 195 21.76 4.57 -6.29
N PHE A 196 21.35 3.60 -5.45
CA PHE A 196 20.62 3.89 -4.24
C PHE A 196 21.49 4.60 -3.20
N VAL A 197 22.72 4.13 -2.99
CA VAL A 197 23.63 4.70 -1.98
C VAL A 197 23.99 6.14 -2.36
N THR A 198 24.30 6.41 -3.63
CA THR A 198 24.53 7.77 -4.14
C THR A 198 23.31 8.66 -3.90
N PHE A 199 22.11 8.17 -4.21
CA PHE A 199 20.87 8.90 -3.93
C PHE A 199 20.70 9.22 -2.45
N TYR A 200 20.88 8.23 -1.58
CA TYR A 200 20.67 8.37 -0.14
C TYR A 200 21.65 9.39 0.48
N LEU A 201 22.93 9.26 0.15
CA LEU A 201 23.98 10.17 0.61
C LEU A 201 23.74 11.60 0.13
N ASN A 202 23.36 11.77 -1.14
CA ASN A 202 23.09 13.08 -1.71
C ASN A 202 21.86 13.73 -1.05
N LYS A 203 20.73 13.00 -1.00
CA LYS A 203 19.45 13.54 -0.53
C LYS A 203 19.43 13.87 0.96
N PHE A 204 20.02 13.02 1.80
CA PHE A 204 19.88 13.14 3.25
C PHE A 204 21.11 13.72 3.94
N HIS A 205 22.28 13.63 3.31
CA HIS A 205 23.55 14.05 3.92
C HIS A 205 24.30 15.08 3.08
N GLY A 206 23.79 15.45 1.90
CA GLY A 206 24.44 16.40 1.00
C GLY A 206 25.79 15.90 0.48
N ILE A 207 26.03 14.59 0.51
CA ILE A 207 27.29 13.98 0.08
C ILE A 207 27.11 13.45 -1.35
N ALA A 208 27.86 14.01 -2.29
CA ALA A 208 27.93 13.51 -3.65
C ALA A 208 29.05 12.46 -3.76
N LEU A 209 28.67 11.21 -4.00
CA LEU A 209 29.62 10.11 -4.22
C LEU A 209 30.10 10.12 -5.68
N ASN A 210 31.41 10.24 -5.87
CA ASN A 210 32.04 10.18 -7.20
C ASN A 210 32.09 8.72 -7.71
N GLU A 211 32.29 8.54 -9.03
CA GLU A 211 32.38 7.21 -9.66
C GLU A 211 33.57 6.36 -9.18
N HIS A 212 34.59 6.99 -8.61
CA HIS A 212 35.81 6.33 -8.11
C HIS A 212 35.88 6.21 -6.58
N GLU A 213 34.86 6.70 -5.87
CA GLU A 213 34.83 6.57 -4.41
C GLU A 213 34.16 5.25 -4.02
N ASP A 214 34.87 4.49 -3.19
CA ASP A 214 34.36 3.24 -2.63
C ASP A 214 33.62 3.52 -1.33
N TYR A 215 32.68 2.65 -0.99
CA TYR A 215 32.00 2.69 0.29
C TYR A 215 31.84 1.30 0.88
N GLU A 216 31.69 1.25 2.20
CA GLU A 216 31.36 0.06 2.97
C GLU A 216 30.07 0.33 3.73
N ILE A 217 29.14 -0.63 3.70
CA ILE A 217 27.92 -0.61 4.48
C ILE A 217 28.01 -1.71 5.51
N THR A 218 27.83 -1.32 6.77
CA THR A 218 27.81 -2.25 7.90
C THR A 218 26.42 -2.29 8.52
N PHE A 219 25.94 -3.47 8.89
CA PHE A 219 24.66 -3.64 9.58
C PHE A 219 24.65 -4.93 10.40
N ILE A 220 23.70 -5.04 11.32
CA ILE A 220 23.41 -6.29 12.04
C ILE A 220 22.27 -7.00 11.32
N GLY A 221 22.53 -8.23 10.89
CA GLY A 221 21.57 -9.09 10.19
C GLY A 221 20.50 -9.69 11.11
N PRO A 222 19.52 -10.41 10.54
CA PRO A 222 18.50 -11.14 11.30
C PRO A 222 19.07 -12.17 12.28
N ASP A 223 20.23 -12.75 11.96
CA ASP A 223 20.93 -13.74 12.78
C ASP A 223 21.86 -13.10 13.82
N MET A 224 21.73 -11.77 14.03
CA MET A 224 22.53 -10.97 14.96
C MET A 224 24.04 -10.91 14.63
N ASP A 225 24.41 -11.31 13.42
CA ASP A 225 25.74 -11.19 12.87
C ASP A 225 26.00 -9.78 12.34
N VAL A 226 27.25 -9.31 12.48
CA VAL A 226 27.69 -8.07 11.87
C VAL A 226 28.12 -8.38 10.44
N VAL A 227 27.46 -7.73 9.49
CA VAL A 227 27.68 -7.91 8.06
C VAL A 227 28.24 -6.62 7.48
N SER A 228 29.27 -6.76 6.64
CA SER A 228 29.84 -5.68 5.83
C SER A 228 29.66 -6.01 4.34
N ILE A 229 29.19 -5.05 3.56
CA ILE A 229 29.15 -5.11 2.09
C ILE A 229 29.85 -3.88 1.52
N THR A 230 30.46 -4.02 0.34
CA THR A 230 31.11 -2.91 -0.38
C THR A 230 30.29 -2.48 -1.59
N ASP A 231 30.75 -1.47 -2.30
CA ASP A 231 30.16 -0.98 -3.55
C ASP A 231 30.10 -2.03 -4.69
N ALA A 232 30.87 -3.11 -4.58
CA ALA A 232 30.81 -4.29 -5.45
C ALA A 232 29.61 -5.20 -5.17
N HIS A 233 28.82 -4.91 -4.14
CA HIS A 233 27.75 -5.76 -3.65
C HIS A 233 26.41 -5.03 -3.59
N TYR A 234 25.33 -5.80 -3.60
CA TYR A 234 23.99 -5.35 -3.24
C TYR A 234 23.25 -6.44 -2.47
N ILE A 235 22.17 -6.06 -1.77
CA ILE A 235 21.30 -7.02 -1.08
C ILE A 235 20.06 -7.26 -1.91
N GLU A 236 19.76 -8.52 -2.19
CA GLU A 236 18.51 -8.96 -2.79
C GLU A 236 17.61 -9.52 -1.68
N LEU A 237 16.42 -8.94 -1.50
CA LEU A 237 15.41 -9.47 -0.57
C LEU A 237 14.58 -10.56 -1.24
N ALA A 238 14.43 -11.69 -0.57
CA ALA A 238 13.42 -12.71 -0.87
C ALA A 238 12.41 -12.79 0.29
N GLU A 239 11.38 -13.63 0.12
CA GLU A 239 10.22 -13.72 1.03
C GLU A 239 10.59 -13.79 2.52
N ASN A 240 11.54 -14.66 2.85
CA ASN A 240 11.94 -14.91 4.24
C ASN A 240 13.47 -14.93 4.44
N LYS A 241 14.25 -14.49 3.44
CA LYS A 241 15.71 -14.45 3.49
C LYS A 241 16.26 -13.32 2.62
N TYR A 242 17.51 -12.91 2.87
CA TYR A 242 18.23 -12.00 1.99
C TYR A 242 19.46 -12.70 1.40
N GLN A 243 19.95 -12.20 0.28
CA GLN A 243 21.18 -12.66 -0.34
C GLN A 243 22.06 -11.46 -0.66
N ILE A 244 23.36 -11.58 -0.36
CA ILE A 244 24.36 -10.62 -0.83
C ILE A 244 24.80 -11.08 -2.21
N ARG A 245 24.70 -10.19 -3.19
CA ARG A 245 25.01 -10.44 -4.59
C ARG A 245 26.14 -9.52 -5.04
N PHE A 246 26.86 -9.96 -6.07
CA PHE A 246 27.87 -9.16 -6.73
C PHE A 246 27.26 -8.37 -7.89
N VAL A 247 27.74 -7.15 -8.09
CA VAL A 247 27.48 -6.39 -9.31
C VAL A 247 28.29 -7.03 -10.44
N HIS A 248 27.61 -7.66 -11.41
CA HIS A 248 28.28 -8.13 -12.63
C HIS A 248 28.59 -6.92 -13.50
N THR A 249 29.86 -6.51 -13.53
CA THR A 249 30.42 -5.56 -14.49
C THR A 249 30.66 -6.18 -15.85
#